data_AF-A0A373ZSS7-F1
#
_entry.id   AF-A0A373ZSS7-F1
#
_cell.length_a   1.000
_cell.length_b   1.000
_cell.length_c   1.000
_cell.angle_alpha   90.00
_cell.angle_beta   90.00
_cell.angle_gamma   90.00
#
_symmetry.space_group_name_H-M   'P 1'
#
loop_
_entity.id
_entity.type
_entity.pdbx_description
1 polymer ?
#
loop_
_entity_poly.entity_id
_entity_poly.type
_entity_poly.pdbx_seq_one_letter_code
_entity_poly.pdbx_strand_id
1 'polypeptide(L)'
;MKNRILSFIILAAGMVTSCNTDAEFSEFIPTHALSTLVKSATATCGSETVVGTVDNATHEIQFVFVNNSNFSDVAVTLEYATRAIRKEGAPEEGQKLNLSAPYSFVMNNLEEDFTYTIAASRAQIMQVDHTQCTVLQLDTDADYQRTKEVDPSRCFDGKHMSKKGAYGEVAYNHFGWMMANPSKTPERGNSFTFDAGEPMRLSKIVFWPYWPYENQQPAVYELYAYTLSGEPAQTGEWTNWEKILEVDDSDKWQITKNAEAGSENDLTVNGTVVEFKYGELPEARYYRFKMLKNFYAAFGTAMNQYWSGRINYFALSEVELWRYNTEE
;
A
#
# COMPACT_ATOMS: atom_id res chain seq x y z
N MET A 1 27.11 63.39 55.05
CA MET A 1 25.84 62.99 54.40
C MET A 1 26.14 62.28 53.09
N LYS A 2 26.04 60.96 53.08
CA LYS A 2 25.67 60.07 51.96
C LYS A 2 25.85 58.63 52.44
N ASN A 3 24.72 57.97 52.69
CA ASN A 3 24.65 56.63 53.25
C ASN A 3 25.12 55.57 52.26
N ARG A 4 25.88 54.62 52.81
CA ARG A 4 26.40 53.42 52.19
C ARG A 4 25.44 52.25 52.45
N ILE A 5 25.21 51.45 51.40
CA ILE A 5 25.40 49.98 51.36
C ILE A 5 24.65 49.15 52.44
N LEU A 6 23.70 48.30 52.04
CA LEU A 6 23.89 46.84 51.85
C LEU A 6 22.52 46.11 51.81
N SER A 7 22.50 45.10 50.95
CA SER A 7 21.47 44.09 50.70
C SER A 7 20.83 43.47 51.95
N PHE A 8 19.53 43.20 51.88
CA PHE A 8 18.85 42.22 52.73
C PHE A 8 18.44 41.01 51.88
N ILE A 9 19.14 39.90 52.13
CA ILE A 9 18.72 38.53 51.79
C ILE A 9 17.73 38.12 52.89
N ILE A 10 16.51 37.73 52.52
CA ILE A 10 15.55 37.14 53.45
C ILE A 10 15.66 35.62 53.34
N LEU A 11 16.14 34.99 54.42
CA LEU A 11 16.09 33.54 54.62
C LEU A 11 15.31 33.24 55.91
N ALA A 12 14.17 32.58 55.71
CA ALA A 12 13.46 31.60 56.56
C ALA A 12 13.23 31.83 58.06
N ALA A 13 11.94 31.86 58.43
CA ALA A 13 11.32 31.06 59.50
C ALA A 13 9.82 31.01 59.16
N GLY A 14 9.19 29.88 58.80
CA GLY A 14 9.05 28.68 59.60
C GLY A 14 7.56 28.48 59.88
N MET A 15 6.83 27.89 58.93
CA MET A 15 5.53 27.28 59.19
C MET A 15 5.56 25.89 58.57
N VAL A 16 6.00 24.93 59.40
CA VAL A 16 5.77 23.51 59.14
C VAL A 16 4.28 23.29 59.38
N THR A 17 3.48 23.39 58.32
CA THR A 17 2.15 22.78 58.33
C THR A 17 2.36 21.28 58.49
N SER A 18 1.90 20.77 59.63
CA SER A 18 1.84 19.36 59.99
C SER A 18 1.48 18.51 58.78
N CYS A 19 2.36 17.58 58.42
CA CYS A 19 1.94 16.41 57.67
C CYS A 19 0.89 15.70 58.53
N ASN A 20 -0.33 15.61 58.04
CA ASN A 20 -1.35 14.79 58.69
C ASN A 20 -0.90 13.33 58.52
N THR A 21 -0.31 12.75 59.57
CA THR A 21 0.13 11.34 59.57
C THR A 21 -1.04 10.36 59.56
N ASP A 22 -2.27 10.85 59.72
CA ASP A 22 -3.51 10.10 59.63
C ASP A 22 -4.31 10.41 58.34
N ALA A 23 -3.67 11.06 57.35
CA ALA A 23 -4.25 11.08 56.02
C ALA A 23 -4.22 9.65 55.49
N GLU A 24 -5.36 8.95 55.55
CA GLU A 24 -5.55 7.71 54.80
C GLU A 24 -5.13 8.00 53.36
N PHE A 25 -4.10 7.30 52.89
CA PHE A 25 -3.76 7.31 51.49
C PHE A 25 -5.02 6.87 50.76
N SER A 26 -5.59 7.78 49.98
CA SER A 26 -6.69 7.45 49.09
C SER A 26 -6.30 6.21 48.28
N GLU A 27 -6.97 5.09 48.50
CA GLU A 27 -6.81 3.87 47.71
C GLU A 27 -7.30 4.05 46.27
N PHE A 28 -7.86 5.23 45.94
CA PHE A 28 -8.26 5.61 44.59
C PHE A 28 -7.04 5.66 43.66
N ILE A 29 -6.79 4.56 42.97
CA ILE A 29 -5.99 4.54 41.76
C ILE A 29 -6.90 5.11 40.66
N PRO A 30 -6.55 6.24 40.00
CA PRO A 30 -7.34 6.74 38.89
C PRO A 30 -7.40 5.69 37.78
N THR A 31 -8.53 5.01 37.67
CA THR A 31 -8.83 4.14 36.54
C THR A 31 -9.33 5.02 35.42
N HIS A 32 -8.42 5.47 34.57
CA HIS A 32 -8.80 6.11 33.32
C HIS A 32 -9.46 5.08 32.40
N ALA A 33 -10.61 5.44 31.83
CA ALA A 33 -11.22 4.74 30.72
C ALA A 33 -10.19 4.35 29.64
N LEU A 34 -10.28 3.10 29.19
CA LEU A 34 -9.50 2.63 28.04
C LEU A 34 -10.13 3.12 26.74
N SER A 35 -9.33 3.74 25.88
CA SER A 35 -9.73 4.10 24.51
C SER A 35 -9.57 2.95 23.51
N THR A 36 -8.94 1.84 23.93
CA THR A 36 -8.68 0.67 23.09
C THR A 36 -8.95 -0.58 23.92
N LEU A 37 -9.99 -1.33 23.56
CA LEU A 37 -10.41 -2.54 24.27
C LEU A 37 -10.02 -3.81 23.51
N VAL A 38 -10.09 -3.75 22.18
CA VAL A 38 -9.63 -4.79 21.27
C VAL A 38 -8.43 -4.25 20.49
N LYS A 39 -7.28 -4.92 20.60
CA LYS A 39 -6.01 -4.54 19.98
C LYS A 39 -5.89 -5.08 18.56
N SER A 40 -6.27 -6.33 18.36
CA SER A 40 -6.19 -7.01 17.07
C SER A 40 -7.26 -8.10 16.99
N ALA A 41 -7.60 -8.50 15.77
CA ALA A 41 -8.58 -9.53 15.48
C ALA A 41 -8.12 -10.37 14.29
N THR A 42 -8.22 -11.69 14.40
CA THR A 42 -8.03 -12.61 13.28
C THR A 42 -9.19 -13.58 13.19
N ALA A 43 -9.48 -14.05 11.99
CA ALA A 43 -10.53 -15.03 11.77
C ALA A 43 -10.09 -16.07 10.75
N THR A 44 -10.46 -17.32 10.99
CA THR A 44 -10.24 -18.43 10.06
C THR A 44 -11.57 -19.01 9.62
N CYS A 45 -11.79 -19.06 8.31
CA CYS A 45 -12.95 -19.67 7.67
C CYS A 45 -12.46 -20.66 6.62
N GLY A 46 -12.77 -21.95 6.80
CA GLY A 46 -12.21 -23.00 5.96
C GLY A 46 -10.67 -23.02 6.03
N SER A 47 -10.01 -22.83 4.88
CA SER A 47 -8.54 -22.75 4.77
C SER A 47 -8.00 -21.31 4.75
N GLU A 48 -8.86 -20.30 4.83
CA GLU A 48 -8.48 -18.89 4.73
C GLU A 48 -8.43 -18.26 6.12
N THR A 49 -7.32 -17.59 6.41
CA THR A 49 -7.14 -16.80 7.64
C THR A 49 -6.90 -15.35 7.25
N VAL A 50 -7.68 -14.45 7.86
CA VAL A 50 -7.64 -13.01 7.59
C VAL A 50 -7.41 -12.22 8.87
N VAL A 51 -6.77 -11.06 8.73
CA VAL A 51 -6.69 -10.05 9.79
C VAL A 51 -7.92 -9.16 9.66
N GLY A 52 -8.64 -8.96 10.75
CA GLY A 52 -9.81 -8.10 10.80
C GLY A 52 -9.43 -6.64 11.03
N THR A 53 -10.27 -5.74 10.55
CA THR A 53 -10.20 -4.31 10.92
C THR A 53 -10.94 -4.12 12.22
N VAL A 54 -10.30 -3.47 13.20
CA VAL A 54 -10.88 -3.18 14.52
C VAL A 54 -11.03 -1.67 14.68
N ASP A 55 -12.27 -1.20 14.75
CA ASP A 55 -12.57 0.19 15.07
C ASP A 55 -13.07 0.26 16.52
N ASN A 56 -12.24 0.80 17.41
CA ASN A 56 -12.61 0.99 18.82
C ASN A 56 -13.46 2.24 19.06
N ALA A 57 -13.58 3.15 18.09
CA ALA A 57 -14.44 4.32 18.21
C ALA A 57 -15.89 3.98 17.87
N THR A 58 -16.11 3.14 16.85
CA THR A 58 -17.45 2.63 16.49
C THR A 58 -17.77 1.28 17.14
N HIS A 59 -16.79 0.60 17.73
CA HIS A 59 -16.88 -0.74 18.33
C HIS A 59 -17.22 -1.83 17.29
N GLU A 60 -16.64 -1.73 16.10
CA GLU A 60 -16.87 -2.66 15.00
C GLU A 60 -15.62 -3.48 14.69
N ILE A 61 -15.82 -4.76 14.38
CA ILE A 61 -14.78 -5.68 13.91
C ILE A 61 -15.26 -6.27 12.59
N GLN A 62 -14.50 -6.05 11.53
CA GLN A 62 -14.84 -6.49 10.17
C GLN A 62 -13.80 -7.49 9.66
N PHE A 63 -14.25 -8.68 9.27
CA PHE A 63 -13.44 -9.68 8.58
C PHE A 63 -13.85 -9.78 7.12
N VAL A 64 -12.90 -9.58 6.21
CA VAL A 64 -13.17 -9.67 4.78
C VAL A 64 -12.44 -10.88 4.21
N PHE A 65 -13.19 -11.85 3.73
CA PHE A 65 -12.70 -13.07 3.10
C PHE A 65 -12.77 -12.96 1.58
N VAL A 66 -11.85 -13.61 0.86
CA VAL A 66 -11.85 -13.63 -0.61
C VAL A 66 -12.35 -14.97 -1.13
N ASN A 67 -11.94 -16.06 -0.47
CA ASN A 67 -12.14 -17.43 -0.94
C ASN A 67 -13.34 -18.14 -0.28
N ASN A 68 -13.99 -17.51 0.70
CA ASN A 68 -15.12 -18.07 1.43
C ASN A 68 -16.38 -17.23 1.30
N SER A 69 -17.53 -17.90 1.33
CA SER A 69 -18.87 -17.28 1.30
C SER A 69 -19.83 -17.85 2.34
N ASN A 70 -19.45 -18.94 3.03
CA ASN A 70 -20.24 -19.50 4.11
C ASN A 70 -19.57 -19.17 5.45
N PHE A 71 -20.19 -18.27 6.21
CA PHE A 71 -19.69 -17.79 7.48
C PHE A 71 -20.39 -18.43 8.68
N SER A 72 -20.98 -19.63 8.53
CA SER A 72 -21.67 -20.32 9.62
C SER A 72 -20.76 -20.83 10.74
N ASP A 73 -19.46 -20.97 10.47
CA ASP A 73 -18.48 -21.58 11.36
C ASP A 73 -17.10 -20.91 11.17
N VAL A 74 -16.93 -19.71 11.74
CA VAL A 74 -15.70 -18.91 11.65
C VAL A 74 -14.98 -18.94 12.99
N ALA A 75 -13.74 -19.42 13.03
CA ALA A 75 -12.91 -19.39 14.23
C ALA A 75 -12.32 -17.99 14.41
N VAL A 76 -12.72 -17.29 15.47
CA VAL A 76 -12.32 -15.91 15.75
C VAL A 76 -11.34 -15.87 16.92
N THR A 77 -10.28 -15.08 16.78
CA THR A 77 -9.32 -14.79 17.84
C THR A 77 -9.20 -13.28 18.00
N LEU A 78 -9.54 -12.79 19.19
CA LEU A 78 -9.42 -11.38 19.55
C LEU A 78 -8.31 -11.18 20.59
N GLU A 79 -7.42 -10.24 20.33
CA GLU A 79 -6.46 -9.77 21.32
C GLU A 79 -7.04 -8.58 22.07
N TYR A 80 -7.30 -8.74 23.37
CA TYR A 80 -7.88 -7.69 24.20
C TYR A 80 -6.81 -6.88 24.93
N ALA A 81 -7.12 -5.63 25.27
CA ALA A 81 -6.30 -4.83 26.18
C ALA A 81 -6.23 -5.47 27.57
N THR A 82 -5.05 -5.44 28.21
CA THR A 82 -4.78 -6.16 29.48
C THR A 82 -5.76 -5.83 30.61
N ARG A 83 -6.31 -4.61 30.61
CA ARG A 83 -7.26 -4.12 31.63
C ARG A 83 -8.71 -4.10 31.14
N ALA A 84 -8.98 -4.47 29.89
CA ALA A 84 -10.34 -4.48 29.39
C ALA A 84 -11.12 -5.62 30.06
N ILE A 85 -12.33 -5.30 30.52
CA ILE A 85 -13.20 -6.28 31.18
C ILE A 85 -14.08 -6.92 30.11
N ARG A 86 -13.94 -8.23 29.93
CA ARG A 86 -14.76 -9.04 29.03
C ARG A 86 -16.08 -9.36 29.72
N LYS A 87 -17.21 -9.04 29.08
CA LYS A 87 -18.56 -9.33 29.60
C LYS A 87 -19.25 -10.37 28.72
N GLU A 88 -20.58 -10.31 28.67
CA GLU A 88 -21.42 -11.27 27.96
C GLU A 88 -21.04 -11.39 26.48
N GLY A 89 -20.94 -12.63 26.00
CA GLY A 89 -20.67 -12.95 24.60
C GLY A 89 -19.24 -12.67 24.12
N ALA A 90 -18.33 -12.18 24.97
CA ALA A 90 -16.97 -11.87 24.53
C ALA A 90 -16.25 -13.15 24.05
N PRO A 91 -15.78 -13.23 22.79
CA PRO A 91 -15.20 -14.45 22.25
C PRO A 91 -13.98 -14.95 23.02
N GLU A 92 -13.95 -16.25 23.30
CA GLU A 92 -12.73 -16.94 23.72
C GLU A 92 -11.77 -17.12 22.53
N GLU A 93 -10.50 -17.43 22.82
CA GLU A 93 -9.49 -17.63 21.78
C GLU A 93 -9.85 -18.82 20.88
N GLY A 94 -9.92 -18.58 19.56
CA GLY A 94 -10.28 -19.59 18.57
C GLY A 94 -11.74 -20.04 18.62
N GLN A 95 -12.61 -19.32 19.35
CA GLN A 95 -14.03 -19.65 19.43
C GLN A 95 -14.66 -19.60 18.04
N LYS A 96 -15.43 -20.64 17.72
CA LYS A 96 -16.22 -20.72 16.50
C LYS A 96 -17.52 -19.94 16.64
N LEU A 97 -17.70 -18.96 15.77
CA LEU A 97 -18.88 -18.09 15.70
C LEU A 97 -19.60 -18.30 14.38
N ASN A 98 -20.94 -18.19 14.41
CA ASN A 98 -21.73 -18.04 13.20
C ASN A 98 -21.80 -16.55 12.86
N LEU A 99 -21.07 -16.15 11.83
CA LEU A 99 -21.01 -14.79 11.29
C LEU A 99 -21.80 -14.66 9.97
N SER A 100 -22.77 -15.55 9.73
CA SER A 100 -23.74 -15.37 8.62
C SER A 100 -24.64 -14.15 8.84
N ALA A 101 -24.66 -13.63 10.07
CA ALA A 101 -25.18 -12.33 10.46
C ALA A 101 -24.22 -11.72 11.50
N PRO A 102 -24.27 -10.40 11.74
CA PRO A 102 -23.41 -9.77 12.73
C PRO A 102 -23.56 -10.39 14.13
N TYR A 103 -22.44 -10.60 14.82
CA TYR A 103 -22.36 -11.14 16.17
C TYR A 103 -22.01 -10.04 17.17
N SER A 104 -22.79 -9.89 18.24
CA SER A 104 -22.57 -8.84 19.24
C SER A 104 -22.05 -9.39 20.57
N PHE A 105 -21.18 -8.63 21.23
CA PHE A 105 -20.66 -8.93 22.57
C PHE A 105 -20.37 -7.65 23.35
N VAL A 106 -20.22 -7.77 24.67
CA VAL A 106 -20.00 -6.61 25.55
C VAL A 106 -18.58 -6.57 26.11
N MET A 107 -17.97 -5.40 26.06
CA MET A 107 -16.70 -5.06 26.70
C MET A 107 -16.89 -3.85 27.61
N ASN A 108 -16.15 -3.78 28.71
CA ASN A 108 -16.15 -2.62 29.59
C ASN A 108 -14.76 -1.98 29.66
N ASN A 109 -14.73 -0.65 29.56
CA ASN A 109 -13.50 0.15 29.50
C ASN A 109 -12.96 0.62 30.85
N LEU A 110 -13.45 0.02 31.95
CA LEU A 110 -13.28 0.42 33.36
C LEU A 110 -14.27 1.47 33.87
N GLU A 111 -15.04 2.11 32.98
CA GLU A 111 -16.05 3.11 33.35
C GLU A 111 -17.45 2.71 32.87
N GLU A 112 -17.58 2.32 31.60
CA GLU A 112 -18.86 1.99 30.97
C GLU A 112 -18.77 0.77 30.04
N ASP A 113 -19.94 0.30 29.61
CA ASP A 113 -20.12 -0.87 28.76
C ASP A 113 -20.32 -0.48 27.31
N PHE A 114 -19.60 -1.15 26.41
CA PHE A 114 -19.74 -1.00 24.96
C PHE A 114 -20.14 -2.33 24.35
N THR A 115 -21.10 -2.26 23.42
CA THR A 115 -21.45 -3.38 22.57
C THR A 115 -20.59 -3.34 21.33
N TYR A 116 -19.73 -4.35 21.17
CA TYR A 116 -19.01 -4.60 19.94
C TYR A 116 -19.83 -5.42 18.97
N THR A 117 -19.64 -5.20 17.67
CA THR A 117 -20.21 -6.01 16.61
C THR A 117 -19.11 -6.60 15.73
N ILE A 118 -19.16 -7.91 15.51
CA ILE A 118 -18.29 -8.65 14.59
C ILE A 118 -19.11 -8.99 13.35
N ALA A 119 -18.60 -8.67 12.18
CA ALA A 119 -19.19 -9.11 10.92
C ALA A 119 -18.13 -9.72 9.99
N ALA A 120 -18.60 -10.59 9.11
CA ALA A 120 -17.81 -11.20 8.05
C ALA A 120 -18.47 -10.90 6.70
N SER A 121 -17.66 -10.55 5.70
CA SER A 121 -18.10 -10.32 4.34
C SER A 121 -17.15 -10.99 3.34
N ARG A 122 -17.61 -11.09 2.09
CA ARG A 122 -16.81 -11.58 0.98
C ARG A 122 -16.40 -10.43 0.06
N ALA A 123 -15.12 -10.35 -0.27
CA ALA A 123 -14.62 -9.53 -1.37
C ALA A 123 -14.53 -10.35 -2.66
N GLN A 124 -14.96 -9.76 -3.77
CA GLN A 124 -14.70 -10.25 -5.11
C GLN A 124 -13.45 -9.58 -5.69
N ILE A 125 -12.72 -10.29 -6.57
CA ILE A 125 -11.61 -9.70 -7.34
C ILE A 125 -12.13 -9.36 -8.73
N MET A 126 -11.99 -8.10 -9.13
CA MET A 126 -12.43 -7.60 -10.43
C MET A 126 -11.30 -6.88 -11.14
N GLN A 127 -11.16 -7.11 -12.45
CA GLN A 127 -10.25 -6.30 -13.26
C GLN A 127 -10.80 -4.87 -13.33
N VAL A 128 -9.91 -3.90 -13.16
CA VAL A 128 -10.18 -2.48 -13.37
C VAL A 128 -10.35 -2.27 -14.87
N ASP A 129 -11.42 -1.61 -15.28
CA ASP A 129 -11.56 -1.19 -16.69
C ASP A 129 -10.39 -0.28 -17.04
N HIS A 130 -9.59 -0.63 -18.05
CA HIS A 130 -8.42 0.17 -18.40
C HIS A 130 -8.78 1.55 -18.97
N THR A 131 -10.02 1.76 -19.45
CA THR A 131 -10.45 3.02 -20.08
C THR A 131 -10.67 4.16 -19.08
N GLN A 132 -10.80 3.85 -17.79
CA GLN A 132 -10.81 4.84 -16.70
C GLN A 132 -9.41 5.17 -16.20
N CYS A 133 -8.39 4.37 -16.55
CA CYS A 133 -7.02 4.62 -16.15
C CYS A 133 -6.39 5.70 -17.04
N THR A 134 -5.69 6.66 -16.43
CA THR A 134 -4.99 7.72 -17.18
C THR A 134 -3.64 8.03 -16.57
N VAL A 135 -2.66 8.37 -17.41
CA VAL A 135 -1.36 8.88 -16.93
C VAL A 135 -1.49 10.37 -16.62
N LEU A 136 -1.07 10.75 -15.42
CA LEU A 136 -1.02 12.13 -14.96
C LEU A 136 0.40 12.69 -15.06
N GLN A 137 0.53 13.98 -15.34
CA GLN A 137 1.82 14.67 -15.37
C GLN A 137 1.99 15.50 -14.10
N LEU A 138 2.79 15.01 -13.15
CA LEU A 138 3.31 15.83 -12.04
C LEU A 138 4.64 16.48 -12.44
N ASP A 139 5.02 17.56 -11.77
CA ASP A 139 6.20 18.37 -12.15
C ASP A 139 7.53 17.62 -12.00
N THR A 140 7.61 16.66 -11.08
CA THR A 140 8.80 15.82 -10.83
C THR A 140 8.75 14.46 -11.53
N ASP A 141 7.64 14.13 -12.20
CA ASP A 141 7.58 12.97 -13.07
C ASP A 141 8.44 13.19 -14.31
N ALA A 142 8.66 12.11 -15.06
CA ALA A 142 9.18 12.25 -16.39
C ALA A 142 8.22 13.08 -17.26
N ASP A 143 8.72 14.18 -17.81
CA ASP A 143 7.96 15.03 -18.71
C ASP A 143 7.81 14.34 -20.07
N TYR A 144 6.69 13.66 -20.27
CA TYR A 144 6.38 13.00 -21.53
C TYR A 144 5.98 14.00 -22.63
N GLN A 145 5.58 15.21 -22.27
CA GLN A 145 5.16 16.26 -23.22
C GLN A 145 6.36 16.87 -23.97
N ARG A 146 7.55 16.87 -23.35
CA ARG A 146 8.82 17.27 -24.01
C ARG A 146 9.36 16.23 -24.99
N THR A 147 8.80 15.02 -24.97
CA THR A 147 9.18 13.92 -25.85
C THR A 147 8.02 13.63 -26.80
N LYS A 148 8.09 14.11 -28.05
CA LYS A 148 7.07 13.89 -29.10
C LYS A 148 6.77 12.41 -29.42
N GLU A 149 7.47 11.48 -28.78
CA GLU A 149 7.43 10.04 -29.00
C GLU A 149 6.47 9.32 -28.03
N VAL A 150 5.99 10.02 -27.00
CA VAL A 150 5.24 9.41 -25.89
C VAL A 150 3.77 9.72 -26.02
N ASP A 151 2.97 8.66 -26.05
CA ASP A 151 1.53 8.74 -25.96
C ASP A 151 1.11 8.04 -24.66
N PRO A 152 0.59 8.80 -23.67
CA PRO A 152 0.22 8.25 -22.38
C PRO A 152 -0.89 7.21 -22.45
N SER A 153 -1.74 7.23 -23.50
CA SER A 153 -2.84 6.26 -23.61
C SER A 153 -2.32 4.83 -23.81
N ARG A 154 -1.09 4.67 -24.31
CA ARG A 154 -0.45 3.36 -24.54
C ARG A 154 -0.07 2.63 -23.26
N CYS A 155 -0.24 3.24 -22.09
CA CYS A 155 -0.01 2.54 -20.82
C CYS A 155 -1.24 1.69 -20.40
N PHE A 156 -2.41 2.01 -20.97
CA PHE A 156 -3.70 1.43 -20.61
C PHE A 156 -4.58 1.20 -21.85
N ASP A 157 -3.98 0.82 -23.00
CA ASP A 157 -4.72 0.60 -24.26
C ASP A 157 -5.15 -0.86 -24.45
N GLY A 158 -4.85 -1.73 -23.47
CA GLY A 158 -5.21 -3.14 -23.45
C GLY A 158 -4.35 -3.99 -24.38
N LYS A 159 -3.21 -3.48 -24.86
CA LYS A 159 -2.36 -4.22 -25.79
C LYS A 159 -1.05 -4.61 -25.15
N HIS A 160 -0.82 -5.91 -25.12
CA HIS A 160 0.46 -6.50 -24.79
C HIS A 160 0.78 -7.59 -25.81
N MET A 161 2.04 -8.01 -25.87
CA MET A 161 2.44 -9.10 -26.74
C MET A 161 2.15 -10.43 -26.05
N SER A 162 1.54 -11.36 -26.78
CA SER A 162 1.30 -12.74 -26.35
C SER A 162 2.57 -13.61 -26.35
N LYS A 163 3.56 -13.23 -27.15
CA LYS A 163 4.80 -13.98 -27.40
C LYS A 163 5.96 -13.07 -27.75
N LYS A 164 7.18 -13.60 -27.65
CA LYS A 164 8.38 -12.80 -27.86
C LYS A 164 8.43 -12.22 -29.27
N GLY A 165 8.53 -10.90 -29.38
CA GLY A 165 8.68 -10.20 -30.66
C GLY A 165 7.41 -10.07 -31.49
N ALA A 166 6.22 -10.31 -30.92
CA ALA A 166 4.94 -10.07 -31.58
C ALA A 166 4.56 -8.58 -31.63
N TYR A 167 5.48 -7.73 -32.08
CA TYR A 167 5.33 -6.27 -32.09
C TYR A 167 4.10 -5.77 -32.86
N GLY A 168 3.60 -6.55 -33.81
CA GLY A 168 2.36 -6.25 -34.54
C GLY A 168 1.13 -6.21 -33.65
N GLU A 169 1.09 -6.97 -32.55
CA GLU A 169 -0.04 -7.03 -31.59
C GLU A 169 -0.19 -5.72 -30.81
N VAL A 170 0.93 -5.04 -30.57
CA VAL A 170 0.99 -3.70 -29.95
C VAL A 170 1.19 -2.58 -30.99
N ALA A 171 1.08 -2.89 -32.29
CA ALA A 171 1.30 -1.94 -33.39
C ALA A 171 2.63 -1.17 -33.31
N TYR A 172 3.69 -1.81 -32.78
CA TYR A 172 5.01 -1.21 -32.51
C TYR A 172 4.96 0.02 -31.58
N ASN A 173 3.87 0.16 -30.81
CA ASN A 173 3.66 1.22 -29.86
C ASN A 173 4.06 0.78 -28.46
N HIS A 174 4.55 1.75 -27.68
CA HIS A 174 4.87 1.60 -26.27
C HIS A 174 4.67 2.93 -25.56
N PHE A 175 4.46 2.84 -24.24
CA PHE A 175 4.58 3.95 -23.32
C PHE A 175 6.02 4.00 -22.80
N GLY A 176 6.78 5.06 -23.11
CA GLY A 176 8.19 5.12 -22.71
C GLY A 176 8.88 6.43 -23.08
N TRP A 177 9.99 6.76 -22.42
CA TRP A 177 10.79 7.98 -22.65
C TRP A 177 12.25 7.72 -22.27
N MET A 178 13.12 8.71 -22.54
CA MET A 178 14.46 8.74 -21.97
C MET A 178 14.43 9.39 -20.57
N MET A 179 14.86 8.69 -19.52
CA MET A 179 14.88 9.11 -18.12
C MET A 179 15.88 10.23 -17.81
N ALA A 180 15.86 10.66 -16.55
CA ALA A 180 16.91 11.43 -15.89
C ALA A 180 18.32 10.94 -16.25
N ASN A 181 19.13 11.82 -16.84
CA ASN A 181 20.57 11.61 -16.95
C ASN A 181 21.28 12.87 -16.46
N PRO A 182 22.02 12.82 -15.34
CA PRO A 182 22.64 14.01 -14.74
C PRO A 182 23.54 14.81 -15.68
N SER A 183 24.11 14.17 -16.71
CA SER A 183 25.02 14.79 -17.67
C SER A 183 24.35 15.28 -18.95
N LYS A 184 23.12 14.84 -19.25
CA LYS A 184 22.48 15.09 -20.56
C LYS A 184 21.05 15.60 -20.45
N THR A 185 20.30 15.08 -19.50
CA THR A 185 18.89 15.38 -19.29
C THR A 185 18.56 15.36 -17.79
N PRO A 186 19.22 16.22 -16.99
CA PRO A 186 18.98 16.30 -15.54
C PRO A 186 17.55 16.74 -15.20
N GLU A 187 16.85 17.38 -16.14
CA GLU A 187 15.47 17.84 -16.02
C GLU A 187 14.42 16.73 -16.20
N ARG A 188 14.82 15.51 -16.57
CA ARG A 188 13.88 14.41 -16.78
C ARG A 188 13.72 13.59 -15.50
N GLY A 189 12.50 13.16 -15.20
CA GLY A 189 12.22 12.21 -14.12
C GLY A 189 12.48 10.75 -14.50
N ASN A 190 12.41 9.87 -13.50
CA ASN A 190 12.44 8.41 -13.65
C ASN A 190 11.13 7.76 -13.14
N SER A 191 10.08 8.56 -12.97
CA SER A 191 8.79 8.13 -12.47
C SER A 191 7.66 8.64 -13.37
N PHE A 192 6.49 8.00 -13.25
CA PHE A 192 5.25 8.50 -13.80
C PHE A 192 4.11 8.19 -12.84
N THR A 193 3.10 9.04 -12.85
CA THR A 193 1.90 8.89 -12.04
C THR A 193 0.73 8.46 -12.92
N PHE A 194 -0.14 7.60 -12.40
CA PHE A 194 -1.40 7.27 -13.04
C PHE A 194 -2.57 7.29 -12.07
N ASP A 195 -3.72 7.68 -12.59
CA ASP A 195 -5.03 7.63 -11.96
C ASP A 195 -5.72 6.33 -12.36
N ALA A 196 -6.19 5.54 -11.40
CA ALA A 196 -6.97 4.33 -11.66
C ALA A 196 -8.47 4.60 -11.92
N GLY A 197 -8.90 5.87 -11.89
CA GLY A 197 -10.26 6.33 -12.11
C GLY A 197 -11.04 6.56 -10.81
N GLU A 198 -10.94 5.64 -9.86
CA GLU A 198 -11.62 5.70 -8.56
C GLU A 198 -10.77 5.08 -7.43
N PRO A 199 -11.01 5.46 -6.15
CA PRO A 199 -10.36 4.81 -5.03
C PRO A 199 -10.61 3.31 -5.02
N MET A 200 -9.55 2.53 -4.81
CA MET A 200 -9.64 1.07 -4.80
C MET A 200 -8.60 0.42 -3.89
N ARG A 201 -8.91 -0.80 -3.46
CA ARG A 201 -7.94 -1.69 -2.80
C ARG A 201 -7.34 -2.61 -3.86
N LEU A 202 -6.09 -2.36 -4.24
CA LEU A 202 -5.37 -3.13 -5.25
C LEU A 202 -5.18 -4.58 -4.80
N SER A 203 -5.63 -5.54 -5.61
CA SER A 203 -5.48 -6.98 -5.37
C SER A 203 -4.41 -7.60 -6.25
N LYS A 204 -4.25 -7.09 -7.47
CA LYS A 204 -3.24 -7.56 -8.42
C LYS A 204 -2.86 -6.44 -9.37
N ILE A 205 -1.60 -6.41 -9.77
CA ILE A 205 -1.10 -5.57 -10.85
C ILE A 205 -0.25 -6.42 -11.79
N VAL A 206 -0.35 -6.15 -13.09
CA VAL A 206 0.48 -6.78 -14.10
C VAL A 206 1.19 -5.70 -14.90
N PHE A 207 2.52 -5.79 -14.97
CA PHE A 207 3.34 -4.94 -15.83
C PHE A 207 3.74 -5.71 -17.08
N TRP A 208 3.39 -5.16 -18.24
CA TRP A 208 3.71 -5.77 -19.54
C TRP A 208 4.88 -5.05 -20.19
N PRO A 209 6.02 -5.72 -20.37
CA PRO A 209 7.15 -5.13 -21.07
C PRO A 209 6.94 -5.09 -22.59
N TYR A 210 7.28 -3.96 -23.22
CA TYR A 210 7.34 -3.82 -24.68
C TYR A 210 8.48 -4.65 -25.32
N TRP A 211 9.57 -4.88 -24.59
CA TRP A 211 10.63 -5.81 -24.98
C TRP A 211 10.85 -6.84 -23.90
N PRO A 212 10.25 -8.03 -23.99
CA PRO A 212 10.17 -8.98 -22.89
C PRO A 212 11.50 -9.20 -22.16
N TYR A 213 11.63 -8.49 -21.03
CA TYR A 213 12.74 -8.57 -20.08
C TYR A 213 14.11 -8.29 -20.69
N GLU A 214 14.20 -7.30 -21.58
CA GLU A 214 15.46 -6.90 -22.20
C GLU A 214 15.54 -5.38 -22.46
N ASN A 215 16.71 -4.92 -22.86
CA ASN A 215 16.97 -3.55 -23.31
C ASN A 215 16.52 -2.49 -22.28
N GLN A 216 15.62 -1.59 -22.68
CA GLN A 216 15.19 -0.43 -21.90
C GLN A 216 13.95 -0.68 -21.02
N GLN A 217 13.55 -1.94 -20.86
CA GLN A 217 12.48 -2.26 -19.92
C GLN A 217 12.93 -2.07 -18.47
N PRO A 218 12.01 -1.70 -17.56
CA PRO A 218 12.27 -1.76 -16.12
C PRO A 218 12.78 -3.14 -15.71
N ALA A 219 13.92 -3.16 -15.02
CA ALA A 219 14.44 -4.35 -14.36
C ALA A 219 14.24 -4.26 -12.85
N VAL A 220 14.43 -3.08 -12.27
CA VAL A 220 14.16 -2.82 -10.85
C VAL A 220 13.32 -1.56 -10.73
N TYR A 221 12.19 -1.66 -10.04
CA TYR A 221 11.24 -0.57 -9.93
C TYR A 221 10.38 -0.67 -8.67
N GLU A 222 9.83 0.48 -8.28
CA GLU A 222 8.96 0.65 -7.13
C GLU A 222 7.58 1.15 -7.59
N LEU A 223 6.53 0.79 -6.85
CA LEU A 223 5.20 1.39 -6.98
C LEU A 223 4.80 2.03 -5.65
N TYR A 224 4.20 3.20 -5.74
CA TYR A 224 3.71 3.97 -4.62
C TYR A 224 2.21 4.23 -4.76
N ALA A 225 1.52 4.30 -3.63
CA ALA A 225 0.11 4.66 -3.53
C ALA A 225 -0.04 6.01 -2.82
N TYR A 226 -0.93 6.87 -3.33
CA TYR A 226 -1.28 8.12 -2.65
C TYR A 226 -2.38 7.84 -1.61
N THR A 227 -2.10 8.12 -0.34
CA THR A 227 -2.93 7.64 0.78
C THR A 227 -3.97 8.63 1.29
N LEU A 228 -4.05 9.83 0.68
CA LEU A 228 -5.01 10.85 1.05
C LEU A 228 -6.17 10.93 0.06
N SER A 229 -7.30 11.45 0.54
CA SER A 229 -8.41 11.88 -0.32
C SER A 229 -8.01 13.05 -1.23
N GLY A 230 -8.54 13.08 -2.44
CA GLY A 230 -8.27 14.14 -3.42
C GLY A 230 -7.07 13.85 -4.33
N GLU A 231 -6.71 14.81 -5.16
CA GLU A 231 -5.61 14.70 -6.11
C GLU A 231 -4.24 14.91 -5.43
N PRO A 232 -3.18 14.23 -5.89
CA PRO A 232 -1.82 14.53 -5.46
C PRO A 232 -1.42 15.96 -5.90
N ALA A 233 -0.55 16.60 -5.11
CA ALA A 233 -0.08 17.94 -5.42
C ALA A 233 0.68 17.96 -6.77
N GLN A 234 0.38 18.95 -7.62
CA GLN A 234 1.00 19.13 -8.95
C GLN A 234 2.53 19.18 -8.89
N THR A 235 3.10 19.68 -7.79
CA THR A 235 4.55 19.73 -7.56
C THR A 235 5.22 18.35 -7.63
N GLY A 236 4.46 17.26 -7.45
CA GLY A 236 4.99 15.90 -7.47
C GLY A 236 5.90 15.59 -6.29
N GLU A 237 5.78 16.31 -5.18
CA GLU A 237 6.48 15.96 -3.96
C GLU A 237 6.09 14.55 -3.48
N TRP A 238 7.05 13.82 -2.92
CA TRP A 238 6.84 12.44 -2.45
C TRP A 238 6.10 12.37 -1.11
N THR A 239 5.73 13.51 -0.53
CA THR A 239 4.90 13.57 0.68
C THR A 239 3.55 12.87 0.44
N ASN A 240 3.12 12.02 1.38
CA ASN A 240 1.88 11.23 1.32
C ASN A 240 1.85 10.11 0.26
N TRP A 241 2.99 9.80 -0.35
CA TRP A 241 3.16 8.60 -1.16
C TRP A 241 3.76 7.48 -0.32
N GLU A 242 3.04 6.36 -0.24
CA GLU A 242 3.49 5.16 0.46
C GLU A 242 4.02 4.13 -0.54
N LYS A 243 5.22 3.58 -0.30
CA LYS A 243 5.74 2.50 -1.15
C LYS A 243 4.94 1.22 -0.85
N ILE A 244 4.30 0.68 -1.89
CA ILE A 244 3.48 -0.54 -1.78
C ILE A 244 4.11 -1.77 -2.46
N LEU A 245 5.12 -1.54 -3.32
CA LEU A 245 5.76 -2.60 -4.08
C LEU A 245 7.20 -2.22 -4.45
N GLU A 246 8.07 -3.23 -4.45
CA GLU A 246 9.36 -3.22 -5.13
C GLU A 246 9.50 -4.52 -5.92
N VAL A 247 9.91 -4.42 -7.18
CA VAL A 247 10.12 -5.56 -8.08
C VAL A 247 11.57 -5.56 -8.56
N ASP A 248 12.20 -6.73 -8.54
CA ASP A 248 13.47 -7.00 -9.22
C ASP A 248 13.31 -8.16 -10.21
N ASP A 249 13.24 -7.80 -11.47
CA ASP A 249 13.13 -8.68 -12.62
C ASP A 249 14.46 -8.95 -13.31
N SER A 250 15.59 -8.47 -12.77
CA SER A 250 16.89 -8.52 -13.44
C SER A 250 17.24 -9.93 -13.93
N ASP A 251 16.94 -10.97 -13.15
CA ASP A 251 17.24 -12.36 -13.50
C ASP A 251 16.36 -12.93 -14.63
N LYS A 252 15.20 -12.32 -14.91
CA LYS A 252 14.28 -12.77 -15.97
C LYS A 252 14.89 -12.69 -17.37
N TRP A 253 15.88 -11.82 -17.59
CA TRP A 253 16.60 -11.79 -18.86
C TRP A 253 17.36 -13.09 -19.13
N GLN A 254 17.83 -13.80 -18.11
CA GLN A 254 18.52 -15.09 -18.30
C GLN A 254 17.58 -16.14 -18.91
N ILE A 255 16.28 -16.03 -18.65
CA ILE A 255 15.23 -16.89 -19.18
C ILE A 255 14.92 -16.49 -20.63
N THR A 256 14.76 -15.19 -20.89
CA THR A 256 14.28 -14.73 -22.21
C THR A 256 15.37 -14.55 -23.26
N LYS A 257 16.64 -14.36 -22.88
CA LYS A 257 17.73 -13.99 -23.81
C LYS A 257 17.93 -14.98 -24.96
N ASN A 258 17.74 -16.27 -24.71
CA ASN A 258 17.92 -17.34 -25.70
C ASN A 258 16.59 -17.83 -26.30
N ALA A 259 15.46 -17.26 -25.88
CA ALA A 259 14.15 -17.62 -26.42
C ALA A 259 14.03 -17.15 -27.87
N GLU A 260 13.52 -18.01 -28.74
CA GLU A 260 13.32 -17.72 -30.16
C GLU A 260 12.22 -16.66 -30.36
N ALA A 261 12.32 -15.86 -31.43
CA ALA A 261 11.24 -14.95 -31.81
C ALA A 261 9.98 -15.76 -32.15
N GLY A 262 8.83 -15.33 -31.65
CA GLY A 262 7.54 -16.03 -31.76
C GLY A 262 7.32 -17.11 -30.68
N SER A 263 8.30 -17.38 -29.82
CA SER A 263 8.11 -18.31 -28.70
C SER A 263 7.26 -17.72 -27.57
N GLU A 264 6.48 -18.58 -26.94
CA GLU A 264 5.74 -18.30 -25.72
C GLU A 264 6.52 -18.84 -24.52
N ASN A 265 6.50 -18.09 -23.42
CA ASN A 265 6.90 -18.56 -22.11
C ASN A 265 6.04 -17.86 -21.04
N ASP A 266 6.11 -18.33 -19.80
CA ASP A 266 5.31 -17.78 -18.70
C ASP A 266 5.44 -16.26 -18.56
N LEU A 267 6.60 -15.69 -18.89
CA LEU A 267 6.86 -14.27 -18.77
C LEU A 267 6.24 -13.45 -19.91
N THR A 268 6.11 -14.00 -21.11
CA THR A 268 5.40 -13.34 -22.24
C THR A 268 3.90 -13.57 -22.20
N VAL A 269 3.44 -14.66 -21.56
CA VAL A 269 2.03 -15.01 -21.47
C VAL A 269 1.34 -14.36 -20.27
N ASN A 270 2.06 -14.12 -19.17
CA ASN A 270 1.48 -13.57 -17.94
C ASN A 270 2.01 -12.18 -17.56
N GLY A 271 3.09 -11.71 -18.20
CA GLY A 271 3.75 -10.47 -17.81
C GLY A 271 4.40 -10.58 -16.42
N THR A 272 4.60 -9.42 -15.78
CA THR A 272 5.06 -9.39 -14.38
C THR A 272 3.88 -9.22 -13.46
N VAL A 273 3.39 -10.33 -12.94
CA VAL A 273 2.25 -10.42 -12.03
C VAL A 273 2.71 -10.20 -10.59
N VAL A 274 2.03 -9.30 -9.88
CA VAL A 274 2.16 -9.12 -8.43
C VAL A 274 0.77 -9.14 -7.82
N GLU A 275 0.57 -9.98 -6.81
CA GLU A 275 -0.69 -10.15 -6.09
C GLU A 275 -0.52 -9.69 -4.64
N PHE A 276 -1.57 -9.06 -4.11
CA PHE A 276 -1.62 -8.52 -2.74
C PHE A 276 -2.78 -9.16 -1.99
N LYS A 277 -2.66 -9.28 -0.67
CA LYS A 277 -3.75 -9.73 0.18
C LYS A 277 -4.70 -8.58 0.52
N TYR A 278 -5.96 -8.91 0.80
CA TYR A 278 -6.93 -7.92 1.27
C TYR A 278 -6.42 -7.23 2.55
N GLY A 279 -6.46 -5.90 2.56
CA GLY A 279 -6.04 -5.09 3.71
C GLY A 279 -4.52 -4.91 3.87
N GLU A 280 -3.71 -5.57 3.03
CA GLU A 280 -2.24 -5.38 3.04
C GLU A 280 -1.83 -3.99 2.57
N LEU A 281 -2.57 -3.45 1.60
CA LEU A 281 -2.31 -2.15 1.01
C LEU A 281 -3.35 -1.11 1.43
N PRO A 282 -2.95 0.18 1.50
CA PRO A 282 -3.91 1.26 1.64
C PRO A 282 -4.87 1.30 0.45
N GLU A 283 -6.07 1.83 0.68
CA GLU A 283 -6.93 2.23 -0.41
C GLU A 283 -6.32 3.44 -1.12
N ALA A 284 -6.29 3.41 -2.44
CA ALA A 284 -5.72 4.49 -3.24
C ALA A 284 -6.40 4.59 -4.61
N ARG A 285 -6.45 5.81 -5.14
CA ARG A 285 -6.84 6.09 -6.53
C ARG A 285 -5.62 6.32 -7.44
N TYR A 286 -4.61 7.00 -6.90
CA TYR A 286 -3.42 7.40 -7.65
C TYR A 286 -2.24 6.54 -7.26
N TYR A 287 -1.50 6.10 -8.27
CA TYR A 287 -0.30 5.30 -8.13
C TYR A 287 0.85 5.95 -8.86
N ARG A 288 2.05 5.76 -8.34
CA ARG A 288 3.26 6.34 -8.92
C ARG A 288 4.32 5.27 -9.08
N PHE A 289 4.65 5.00 -10.34
CA PHE A 289 5.70 4.07 -10.71
C PHE A 289 7.03 4.81 -10.72
N LYS A 290 8.08 4.18 -10.18
CA LYS A 290 9.44 4.73 -10.18
C LYS A 290 10.42 3.67 -10.62
N MET A 291 11.10 3.93 -11.73
CA MET A 291 12.15 3.03 -12.18
C MET A 291 13.47 3.33 -11.48
N LEU A 292 14.07 2.30 -10.89
CA LEU A 292 15.40 2.38 -10.30
C LEU A 292 16.47 1.99 -11.31
N LYS A 293 16.17 0.98 -12.14
CA LYS A 293 17.13 0.39 -13.08
C LYS A 293 16.41 -0.28 -14.23
N ASN A 294 16.96 -0.20 -15.43
CA ASN A 294 16.50 -0.97 -16.58
C ASN A 294 17.44 -2.15 -16.89
N PHE A 295 17.02 -3.05 -17.77
CA PHE A 295 17.82 -4.24 -18.12
C PHE A 295 19.18 -3.90 -18.73
N TYR A 296 19.27 -2.82 -19.50
CA TYR A 296 20.54 -2.36 -20.07
C TYR A 296 21.51 -1.87 -18.99
N ALA A 297 21.01 -1.21 -17.94
CA ALA A 297 21.80 -0.85 -16.75
C ALA A 297 22.25 -2.08 -15.95
N ALA A 298 21.52 -3.20 -16.04
CA ALA A 298 21.88 -4.46 -15.37
C ALA A 298 22.96 -5.25 -16.12
N PHE A 299 22.90 -5.30 -17.45
CA PHE A 299 23.70 -6.24 -18.24
C PHE A 299 24.60 -5.59 -19.30
N GLY A 300 24.40 -4.31 -19.60
CA GLY A 300 25.24 -3.53 -20.49
C GLY A 300 25.48 -4.18 -21.85
N THR A 301 26.76 -4.30 -22.23
CA THR A 301 27.17 -4.84 -23.54
C THR A 301 26.88 -6.33 -23.71
N ALA A 302 26.67 -7.09 -22.62
CA ALA A 302 26.23 -8.48 -22.73
C ALA A 302 24.85 -8.60 -23.39
N MET A 303 24.06 -7.52 -23.34
CA MET A 303 22.74 -7.44 -23.95
C MET A 303 22.82 -7.03 -25.42
N ASN A 304 23.44 -5.88 -25.70
CA ASN A 304 23.65 -5.40 -27.06
C ASN A 304 24.72 -4.31 -27.10
N GLN A 305 25.89 -4.58 -27.69
CA GLN A 305 27.01 -3.63 -27.72
C GLN A 305 26.75 -2.32 -28.48
N TYR A 306 25.75 -2.26 -29.37
CA TYR A 306 25.49 -1.10 -30.23
C TYR A 306 24.52 -0.08 -29.64
N TRP A 307 23.81 -0.44 -28.55
CA TRP A 307 22.68 0.33 -28.02
C TRP A 307 22.94 0.92 -26.63
N SER A 308 24.18 1.30 -26.33
CA SER A 308 24.61 1.78 -25.01
C SER A 308 23.81 2.96 -24.45
N GLY A 309 23.23 3.79 -25.33
CA GLY A 309 22.35 4.88 -24.93
C GLY A 309 21.05 4.45 -24.22
N ARG A 310 20.61 3.20 -24.42
CA ARG A 310 19.37 2.64 -23.86
C ARG A 310 19.39 2.49 -22.34
N ILE A 311 20.56 2.58 -21.71
CA ILE A 311 20.66 2.67 -20.25
C ILE A 311 19.81 3.82 -19.67
N ASN A 312 19.52 4.84 -20.47
CA ASN A 312 18.72 5.99 -20.06
C ASN A 312 17.27 5.92 -20.55
N TYR A 313 16.76 4.78 -21.01
CA TYR A 313 15.40 4.68 -21.56
C TYR A 313 14.50 3.78 -20.70
N PHE A 314 13.21 4.08 -20.74
CA PHE A 314 12.12 3.33 -20.15
C PHE A 314 11.12 2.98 -21.24
N ALA A 315 10.51 1.79 -21.16
CA ALA A 315 9.35 1.45 -21.96
C ALA A 315 8.51 0.36 -21.25
N LEU A 316 7.19 0.42 -21.45
CA LEU A 316 6.19 -0.61 -21.15
C LEU A 316 5.19 -0.67 -22.31
N SER A 317 4.50 -1.80 -22.47
CA SER A 317 3.37 -1.92 -23.39
C SER A 317 2.02 -1.73 -22.71
N GLU A 318 1.88 -2.12 -21.44
CA GLU A 318 0.60 -2.04 -20.73
C GLU A 318 0.81 -2.18 -19.22
N VAL A 319 -0.11 -1.61 -18.44
CA VAL A 319 -0.30 -1.91 -17.01
C VAL A 319 -1.76 -2.31 -16.80
N GLU A 320 -1.98 -3.46 -16.17
CA GLU A 320 -3.32 -3.93 -15.82
C GLU A 320 -3.49 -4.01 -14.31
N LEU A 321 -4.68 -3.67 -13.81
CA LEU A 321 -4.99 -3.58 -12.39
C LEU A 321 -6.22 -4.44 -12.08
N TRP A 322 -6.23 -5.05 -10.89
CA TRP A 322 -7.41 -5.68 -10.30
C TRP A 322 -7.59 -5.13 -8.90
N ARG A 323 -8.86 -5.03 -8.50
CA ARG A 323 -9.25 -4.55 -7.18
C ARG A 323 -10.07 -5.57 -6.43
N TYR A 324 -10.02 -5.45 -5.12
CA TYR A 324 -11.05 -6.01 -4.25
C TYR A 324 -12.31 -5.15 -4.32
N ASN A 325 -13.45 -5.82 -4.48
CA ASN A 325 -14.78 -5.24 -4.39
C ASN A 325 -15.52 -5.95 -3.26
N THR A 326 -15.72 -5.27 -2.13
CA THR A 326 -16.60 -5.77 -1.07
C THR A 326 -18.03 -5.45 -1.45
N GLU A 327 -18.88 -6.46 -1.59
CA GLU A 327 -20.31 -6.23 -1.75
C GLU A 327 -20.80 -5.38 -0.57
N GLU A 328 -21.34 -4.19 -0.84
CA GLU A 328 -22.15 -3.42 0.13
C GLU A 328 -23.53 -4.08 0.30
#